data_AF-A0ABD2L6X4-F1
#
_entry.id   AF-A0ABD2L6X4-F1
#
_cell.length_a   1.000
_cell.length_b   1.000
_cell.length_c   1.000
_cell.angle_alpha   90.00
_cell.angle_beta   90.00
_cell.angle_gamma   90.00
#
_symmetry.space_group_name_H-M   'P 1'
#
loop_
_entity.id
_entity.type
_entity.pdbx_description
1 polymer ?
#
loop_
_entity_poly.entity_id
_entity_poly.type
_entity_poly.pdbx_seq_one_letter_code
_entity_poly.pdbx_strand_id
1 'polypeptide(L)'
;MDSVAVPFLLDNVPSFKFFSRRFILSNHFVHTFNINLDGYGQINVMSSEHAYFLLKAAHFGDMASFHHIRHAPTPAAAKRLGRRIMPFVEQQWHAVRFEMMCRALRAKFAVEPLRRALQTTGYGPLVEASKDEYWAAGREMHEIGLTATANWLGQNALGEALMLIREEVRTHPPTPNNLMRHYVVAQASAEDYVIVAAAFDHEPFFIRVGNDMLQGLGLQRNLAVGDTLVIVGYYWRAAFERVAQIGHPTLPGWLHQGQIVRQAEAQSVQSVVLVPSFIMPGVVRAINNGRYQGHRIVCSINVLVNGRVHTLAKRNMGEDVIEHLEVGQNVQLHVMEVPAGWWCARNYILPPNALLGTGMEWQSNGGEVFPLWLEI
;
A
#
# COMPACT_ATOMS: atom_id res chain seq x y z
N MET A 1 20.83 -4.40 -27.27
CA MET A 1 20.37 -4.32 -25.86
C MET A 1 18.86 -4.33 -25.87
N ASP A 2 18.25 -5.25 -25.14
CA ASP A 2 16.80 -5.25 -24.95
C ASP A 2 16.42 -4.10 -24.02
N SER A 3 15.39 -3.34 -24.39
CA SER A 3 14.95 -2.19 -23.62
C SER A 3 13.85 -2.59 -22.64
N VAL A 4 13.72 -1.90 -21.52
CA VAL A 4 12.56 -2.07 -20.64
C VAL A 4 11.32 -1.53 -21.33
N ALA A 5 11.37 -0.29 -21.80
CA ALA A 5 10.30 0.43 -22.49
C ALA A 5 10.85 1.72 -23.13
N VAL A 6 10.00 2.44 -23.86
CA VAL A 6 10.27 3.81 -24.34
C VAL A 6 9.49 4.81 -23.49
N PRO A 7 10.14 5.79 -22.85
CA PRO A 7 9.45 6.83 -22.09
C PRO A 7 8.68 7.77 -23.03
N PHE A 8 7.53 8.25 -22.58
CA PHE A 8 6.73 9.27 -23.25
C PHE A 8 5.83 10.00 -22.23
N LEU A 9 5.09 11.02 -22.68
CA LEU A 9 4.06 11.66 -21.88
C LEU A 9 2.69 11.14 -22.30
N LEU A 10 1.94 10.58 -21.36
CA LEU A 10 0.54 10.21 -21.54
C LEU A 10 -0.31 11.22 -20.78
N ASP A 11 -1.04 12.08 -21.50
CA ASP A 11 -1.86 13.12 -20.89
C ASP A 11 -1.06 13.95 -19.85
N ASN A 12 0.18 14.33 -20.21
CA ASN A 12 1.18 15.02 -19.38
C ASN A 12 1.78 14.22 -18.20
N VAL A 13 1.49 12.92 -18.10
CA VAL A 13 2.08 12.03 -17.08
C VAL A 13 3.26 11.25 -17.66
N PRO A 14 4.45 11.27 -17.01
CA PRO A 14 5.57 10.41 -17.38
C PRO A 14 5.17 8.94 -17.40
N SER A 15 5.23 8.34 -18.59
CA SER A 15 4.70 7.01 -18.87
C SER A 15 5.66 6.22 -19.74
N PHE A 16 5.43 4.92 -19.87
CA PHE A 16 6.27 4.02 -20.64
C PHE A 16 5.44 3.23 -21.63
N LYS A 17 5.86 3.22 -22.90
CA LYS A 17 5.26 2.41 -23.96
C LYS A 17 6.21 1.33 -24.42
N PHE A 18 5.68 0.16 -24.74
CA PHE A 18 6.46 -0.98 -25.20
C PHE A 18 5.65 -1.79 -26.20
N PHE A 19 6.32 -2.44 -27.14
CA PHE A 19 5.69 -3.35 -28.09
C PHE A 19 6.71 -4.29 -28.70
N SER A 20 6.33 -5.56 -28.86
CA SER A 20 7.15 -6.66 -29.40
C SER A 20 8.13 -7.31 -28.42
N ARG A 21 8.68 -8.45 -28.85
CA ARG A 21 9.66 -9.27 -28.10
C ARG A 21 10.96 -8.57 -27.73
N ARG A 22 11.22 -7.35 -28.24
CA ARG A 22 12.42 -6.57 -27.93
C ARG A 22 12.34 -5.85 -26.58
N PHE A 23 11.14 -5.78 -26.00
CA PHE A 23 10.92 -5.13 -24.71
C PHE A 23 10.68 -6.14 -23.61
N ILE A 24 11.40 -5.96 -22.50
CA ILE A 24 11.32 -6.86 -21.34
C ILE A 24 9.89 -6.95 -20.80
N LEU A 25 9.10 -5.87 -20.88
CA LEU A 25 7.72 -5.84 -20.40
C LEU A 25 6.76 -6.69 -21.23
N SER A 26 7.04 -6.92 -22.52
CA SER A 26 6.16 -7.67 -23.41
C SER A 26 6.01 -9.13 -22.97
N ASN A 27 4.81 -9.68 -23.07
CA ASN A 27 4.52 -11.11 -22.92
C ASN A 27 5.22 -11.98 -23.99
N HIS A 28 5.65 -11.37 -25.11
CA HIS A 28 6.45 -12.01 -26.15
C HIS A 28 7.97 -11.94 -25.91
N PHE A 29 8.43 -11.25 -24.86
CA PHE A 29 9.85 -11.26 -24.47
C PHE A 29 10.29 -12.68 -24.14
N VAL A 30 11.42 -13.10 -24.69
CA VAL A 30 11.94 -14.45 -24.51
C VAL A 30 12.89 -14.46 -23.33
N HIS A 31 12.49 -15.14 -22.26
CA HIS A 31 13.32 -15.43 -21.10
C HIS A 31 12.74 -16.65 -20.40
N THR A 32 13.59 -17.60 -20.02
CA THR A 32 13.12 -18.81 -19.36
C THR A 32 12.77 -18.52 -17.90
N PHE A 33 11.66 -19.09 -17.43
CA PHE A 33 11.26 -19.07 -16.02
C PHE A 33 10.39 -20.28 -15.72
N ASN A 34 10.28 -20.62 -14.43
CA ASN A 34 9.46 -21.74 -13.97
C ASN A 34 8.08 -21.23 -13.57
N ILE A 35 7.04 -21.95 -13.97
CA ILE A 35 5.66 -21.69 -13.56
C ILE A 35 5.03 -23.00 -13.05
N ASN A 36 4.27 -22.93 -11.96
CA ASN A 36 3.46 -24.03 -11.51
C ASN A 36 2.12 -24.02 -12.25
N LEU A 37 1.83 -25.12 -12.94
CA LEU A 37 0.57 -25.33 -13.66
C LEU A 37 -0.21 -26.40 -12.90
N ASP A 38 -1.38 -26.03 -12.39
CA ASP A 38 -2.19 -26.88 -11.51
C ASP A 38 -2.45 -28.25 -12.18
N GLY A 39 -2.10 -29.33 -11.50
CA GLY A 39 -2.20 -30.70 -12.03
C GLY A 39 -1.06 -31.14 -12.98
N TYR A 40 -0.17 -30.23 -13.39
CA TYR A 40 0.98 -30.51 -14.27
C TYR A 40 2.34 -30.22 -13.63
N GLY A 41 2.34 -29.69 -12.41
CA GLY A 41 3.53 -29.38 -11.65
C GLY A 41 4.30 -28.18 -12.22
N GLN A 42 5.57 -28.07 -11.83
CA GLN A 42 6.42 -26.98 -12.26
C GLN A 42 6.96 -27.23 -13.67
N ILE A 43 6.75 -26.28 -14.57
CA ILE A 43 7.16 -26.34 -15.97
C ILE A 43 8.03 -25.12 -16.29
N ASN A 44 9.15 -25.36 -16.96
CA ASN A 44 9.98 -24.30 -17.52
C ASN A 44 9.37 -23.83 -18.85
N VAL A 45 9.18 -22.52 -18.98
CA VAL A 45 8.60 -21.87 -20.16
C VAL A 45 9.51 -20.75 -20.63
N MET A 46 9.47 -20.43 -21.93
CA MET A 46 10.35 -19.41 -22.53
C MET A 46 9.74 -18.01 -22.61
N SER A 47 8.46 -17.84 -22.32
CA SER A 47 7.79 -16.53 -22.27
C SER A 47 6.46 -16.58 -21.51
N SER A 48 5.94 -15.42 -21.11
CA SER A 48 4.58 -15.32 -20.55
C SER A 48 3.50 -15.76 -21.54
N GLU A 49 3.72 -15.59 -22.85
CA GLU A 49 2.80 -16.11 -23.87
C GLU A 49 2.68 -17.65 -23.83
N HIS A 50 3.78 -18.37 -23.60
CA HIS A 50 3.73 -19.82 -23.43
C HIS A 50 2.95 -20.19 -22.16
N ALA A 51 3.31 -19.56 -21.02
CA ALA A 51 2.60 -19.78 -19.76
C ALA A 51 1.09 -19.52 -19.89
N TYR A 52 0.70 -18.41 -20.51
CA TYR A 52 -0.70 -18.01 -20.68
C TYR A 52 -1.50 -19.04 -21.47
N PHE A 53 -0.96 -19.56 -22.58
CA PHE A 53 -1.66 -20.57 -23.36
C PHE A 53 -1.57 -21.99 -22.79
N LEU A 54 -0.53 -22.32 -22.01
CA LEU A 54 -0.49 -23.55 -21.23
C LEU A 54 -1.53 -23.55 -20.11
N LEU A 55 -1.68 -22.43 -19.39
CA LEU A 55 -2.76 -22.22 -18.41
C LEU A 55 -4.13 -22.36 -19.08
N LYS A 56 -4.30 -21.80 -20.29
CA LYS A 56 -5.53 -21.97 -21.07
C LYS A 56 -5.80 -23.44 -21.42
N ALA A 57 -4.80 -24.16 -21.93
CA ALA A 57 -4.95 -25.56 -22.30
C ALA A 57 -5.26 -26.44 -21.09
N ALA A 58 -4.58 -26.20 -19.96
CA ALA A 58 -4.85 -26.85 -18.69
C ALA A 58 -6.28 -26.57 -18.19
N HIS A 59 -6.74 -25.32 -18.25
CA HIS A 59 -8.08 -24.92 -17.84
C HIS A 59 -9.19 -25.64 -18.61
N PHE A 60 -8.97 -25.89 -19.91
CA PHE A 60 -9.93 -26.60 -20.76
C PHE A 60 -9.66 -28.12 -20.89
N GLY A 61 -8.64 -28.65 -20.22
CA GLY A 61 -8.27 -30.06 -20.30
C GLY A 61 -7.72 -30.52 -21.66
N ASP A 62 -7.26 -29.61 -22.52
CA ASP A 62 -6.74 -29.95 -23.85
C ASP A 62 -5.26 -30.34 -23.79
N MET A 63 -5.02 -31.62 -23.49
CA MET A 63 -3.67 -32.17 -23.35
C MET A 63 -2.86 -32.17 -24.64
N ALA A 64 -3.52 -32.33 -25.79
CA ALA A 64 -2.83 -32.33 -27.08
C ALA A 64 -2.30 -30.92 -27.38
N SER A 65 -3.13 -29.89 -27.22
CA SER A 65 -2.69 -28.51 -27.36
C SER A 65 -1.66 -28.13 -26.31
N PHE A 66 -1.83 -28.57 -25.05
CA PHE A 66 -0.84 -28.35 -24.00
C PHE A 66 0.55 -28.84 -24.41
N HIS A 67 0.65 -30.08 -24.90
CA HIS A 67 1.90 -30.66 -25.37
C HIS A 67 2.50 -29.87 -26.53
N HIS A 68 1.69 -29.48 -27.53
CA HIS A 68 2.18 -28.69 -28.66
C HIS A 68 2.64 -27.28 -28.26
N ILE A 69 1.90 -26.60 -27.36
CA ILE A 69 2.25 -25.26 -26.88
C ILE A 69 3.54 -25.32 -26.07
N ARG A 70 3.72 -26.33 -25.23
CA ARG A 70 4.94 -26.52 -24.42
C ARG A 70 6.20 -26.61 -25.29
N HIS A 71 6.09 -27.24 -26.45
CA HIS A 71 7.20 -27.42 -27.38
C HIS A 71 7.22 -26.38 -28.52
N ALA A 72 6.39 -25.33 -28.43
CA ALA A 72 6.38 -24.30 -29.44
C ALA A 72 7.73 -23.55 -29.45
N PRO A 73 8.34 -23.29 -30.63
CA PRO A 73 9.68 -22.71 -30.68
C PRO A 73 9.68 -21.18 -30.44
N THR A 74 8.52 -20.54 -30.43
CA THR A 74 8.41 -19.08 -30.30
C THR A 74 7.09 -18.68 -29.61
N PRO A 75 7.05 -17.51 -28.95
CA PRO A 75 5.81 -16.96 -28.38
C PRO A 75 4.67 -16.85 -29.41
N ALA A 76 5.01 -16.46 -30.65
CA ALA A 76 4.05 -16.39 -31.75
C ALA A 76 3.48 -17.77 -32.15
N ALA A 77 4.31 -18.81 -32.12
CA ALA A 77 3.85 -20.18 -32.36
C ALA A 77 2.96 -20.68 -31.21
N ALA A 78 3.33 -20.41 -29.95
CA ALA A 78 2.48 -20.70 -28.78
C ALA A 78 1.12 -20.01 -28.89
N LYS A 79 1.08 -18.73 -29.26
CA LYS A 79 -0.15 -17.98 -29.49
C LYS A 79 -1.03 -18.60 -30.57
N ARG A 80 -0.42 -18.98 -31.71
CA ARG A 80 -1.14 -19.61 -32.83
C ARG A 80 -1.76 -20.94 -32.42
N LEU A 81 -1.03 -21.76 -31.66
CA LEU A 81 -1.53 -23.04 -31.14
C LEU A 81 -2.61 -22.84 -30.08
N GLY A 82 -2.42 -21.89 -29.17
CA GLY A 82 -3.37 -21.58 -28.10
C GLY A 82 -4.71 -20.98 -28.57
N ARG A 83 -4.77 -20.46 -29.80
CA ARG A 83 -6.02 -20.09 -30.48
C ARG A 83 -6.84 -21.31 -30.93
N ARG A 84 -6.25 -22.52 -30.95
CA ARG A 84 -6.88 -23.77 -31.41
C ARG A 84 -7.23 -24.74 -30.28
N ILE A 85 -7.03 -24.33 -29.02
CA ILE A 85 -7.39 -25.14 -27.83
C ILE A 85 -8.87 -25.50 -27.87
N MET A 86 -9.19 -26.77 -27.67
CA MET A 86 -10.55 -27.29 -27.64
C MET A 86 -10.74 -28.36 -26.54
N PRO A 87 -11.89 -28.40 -25.85
CA PRO A 87 -13.04 -27.50 -26.01
C PRO A 87 -12.72 -26.06 -25.55
N PHE A 88 -13.32 -25.04 -26.17
CA PHE A 88 -13.15 -23.65 -25.78
C PHE A 88 -14.50 -22.99 -25.52
N VAL A 89 -14.66 -22.43 -24.31
CA VAL A 89 -15.84 -21.67 -23.92
C VAL A 89 -15.40 -20.24 -23.62
N GLU A 90 -15.75 -19.31 -24.50
CA GLU A 90 -15.28 -17.93 -24.45
C GLU A 90 -15.63 -17.23 -23.14
N GLN A 91 -16.87 -17.36 -22.67
CA GLN A 91 -17.33 -16.73 -21.43
C GLN A 91 -16.54 -17.21 -20.21
N GLN A 92 -16.25 -18.52 -20.13
CA GLN A 92 -15.43 -19.09 -19.06
C GLN A 92 -14.00 -18.54 -19.12
N TRP A 93 -13.41 -18.46 -20.32
CA TRP A 93 -12.07 -17.91 -20.48
C TRP A 93 -12.02 -16.42 -20.17
N HIS A 94 -13.01 -15.65 -20.60
CA HIS A 94 -13.07 -14.20 -20.34
C HIS A 94 -13.16 -13.89 -18.85
N ALA A 95 -13.83 -14.74 -18.07
CA ALA A 95 -13.90 -14.60 -16.62
C ALA A 95 -12.53 -14.79 -15.92
N VAL A 96 -11.59 -15.51 -16.52
CA VAL A 96 -10.30 -15.88 -15.87
C VAL A 96 -9.05 -15.38 -16.60
N ARG A 97 -9.16 -14.91 -17.84
CA ARG A 97 -7.99 -14.58 -18.71
C ARG A 97 -7.06 -13.54 -18.09
N PHE A 98 -7.61 -12.56 -17.37
CA PHE A 98 -6.83 -11.54 -16.68
C PHE A 98 -5.94 -12.18 -15.61
N GLU A 99 -6.53 -12.96 -14.70
CA GLU A 99 -5.79 -13.64 -13.63
C GLU A 99 -4.79 -14.66 -14.19
N MET A 100 -5.10 -15.36 -15.28
CA MET A 100 -4.16 -16.28 -15.93
C MET A 100 -2.93 -15.54 -16.48
N MET A 101 -3.10 -14.32 -17.01
CA MET A 101 -1.97 -13.48 -17.41
C MET A 101 -1.19 -12.99 -16.18
N CYS A 102 -1.87 -12.54 -15.12
CA CYS A 102 -1.22 -12.16 -13.86
C CYS A 102 -0.36 -13.31 -13.31
N ARG A 103 -0.87 -14.54 -13.27
CA ARG A 103 -0.10 -15.74 -12.90
C ARG A 103 1.15 -15.92 -13.76
N ALA A 104 1.04 -15.78 -15.08
CA ALA A 104 2.16 -15.90 -16.01
C ALA A 104 3.21 -14.78 -15.82
N LEU A 105 2.77 -13.55 -15.58
CA LEU A 105 3.64 -12.40 -15.34
C LEU A 105 4.30 -12.48 -13.97
N ARG A 106 3.58 -12.91 -12.93
CA ARG A 106 4.10 -13.13 -11.58
C ARG A 106 5.25 -14.13 -11.60
N ALA A 107 5.10 -15.24 -12.32
CA ALA A 107 6.18 -16.21 -12.50
C ALA A 107 7.39 -15.64 -13.30
N LYS A 108 7.12 -14.86 -14.35
CA LYS A 108 8.17 -14.18 -15.14
C LYS A 108 8.96 -13.17 -14.31
N PHE A 109 8.29 -12.31 -13.55
CA PHE A 109 8.91 -11.25 -12.77
C PHE A 109 9.33 -11.70 -11.36
N ALA A 110 9.16 -12.99 -11.04
CA ALA A 110 9.74 -13.60 -9.85
C ALA A 110 11.24 -13.88 -9.99
N VAL A 111 11.82 -13.79 -11.19
CA VAL A 111 13.27 -14.01 -11.42
C VAL A 111 14.02 -12.70 -11.68
N GLU A 112 15.27 -12.65 -11.25
CA GLU A 112 16.22 -11.61 -11.69
C GLU A 112 16.81 -11.99 -13.06
N PRO A 113 17.07 -11.03 -13.96
CA PRO A 113 17.01 -9.57 -13.79
C PRO A 113 15.64 -8.94 -14.10
N LEU A 114 14.63 -9.75 -14.43
CA LEU A 114 13.33 -9.25 -14.92
C LEU A 114 12.58 -8.46 -13.84
N ARG A 115 12.60 -8.94 -12.60
CA ARG A 115 12.01 -8.23 -11.46
C ARG A 115 12.52 -6.80 -11.37
N ARG A 116 13.84 -6.62 -11.37
CA ARG A 116 14.48 -5.30 -11.33
C ARG A 116 14.05 -4.43 -12.52
N ALA A 117 14.01 -5.00 -13.72
CA ALA A 117 13.55 -4.27 -14.91
C ALA A 117 12.13 -3.71 -14.74
N LEU A 118 11.19 -4.51 -14.20
CA LEU A 118 9.83 -4.04 -13.92
C LEU A 118 9.81 -2.94 -12.85
N GLN A 119 10.58 -3.09 -11.77
CA GLN A 119 10.68 -2.10 -10.69
C GLN A 119 11.25 -0.76 -11.19
N THR A 120 12.21 -0.77 -12.14
CA THR A 120 12.82 0.47 -12.69
C THR A 120 11.84 1.33 -13.48
N THR A 121 10.67 0.81 -13.85
CA THR A 121 9.61 1.61 -14.49
C THR A 121 8.89 2.57 -13.53
N GLY A 122 9.26 2.57 -12.24
CA GLY A 122 8.77 3.55 -11.28
C GLY A 122 7.27 3.41 -11.02
N TYR A 123 6.54 4.52 -11.09
CA TYR A 123 5.08 4.58 -10.90
C TYR A 123 4.34 4.96 -12.18
N GLY A 124 5.08 5.17 -13.29
CA GLY A 124 4.49 5.58 -14.55
C GLY A 124 3.53 4.51 -15.10
N PRO A 125 2.46 4.92 -15.79
CA PRO A 125 1.63 4.04 -16.60
C PRO A 125 2.47 3.21 -17.58
N LEU A 126 2.13 1.93 -17.71
CA LEU A 126 2.74 1.00 -18.67
C LEU A 126 1.75 0.76 -19.80
N VAL A 127 2.19 0.95 -21.05
CA VAL A 127 1.32 0.87 -22.23
C VAL A 127 1.87 -0.12 -23.24
N GLU A 128 1.16 -1.22 -23.47
CA GLU A 128 1.43 -2.12 -24.60
C GLU A 128 0.84 -1.48 -25.87
N ALA A 129 1.72 -1.17 -26.81
CA ALA A 129 1.40 -0.37 -27.99
C ALA A 129 1.20 -1.24 -29.24
N SER A 130 0.10 -1.99 -29.24
CA SER A 130 -0.33 -2.83 -30.37
C SER A 130 -1.82 -2.67 -30.67
N LYS A 131 -2.26 -3.24 -31.79
CA LYS A 131 -3.66 -3.27 -32.24
C LYS A 131 -4.56 -4.23 -31.46
N ASP A 132 -4.07 -4.94 -30.44
CA ASP A 132 -4.91 -5.80 -29.61
C ASP A 132 -5.90 -4.95 -28.79
N GLU A 133 -7.20 -5.23 -28.91
CA GLU A 133 -8.28 -4.44 -28.30
C GLU A 133 -8.44 -4.72 -26.79
N TYR A 134 -7.89 -5.82 -26.28
CA TYR A 134 -7.97 -6.12 -24.85
C TYR A 134 -6.64 -5.91 -24.15
N TRP A 135 -5.59 -6.56 -24.64
CA TRP A 135 -4.29 -6.54 -23.94
C TRP A 135 -3.50 -5.26 -24.18
N ALA A 136 -3.78 -4.51 -25.24
CA ALA A 136 -3.02 -3.33 -25.65
C ALA A 136 -3.93 -2.09 -25.80
N ALA A 137 -3.32 -0.95 -26.10
CA ALA A 137 -4.02 0.32 -26.33
C ALA A 137 -4.83 0.38 -27.64
N GLY A 138 -4.80 -0.67 -28.47
CA GLY A 138 -5.45 -0.69 -29.79
C GLY A 138 -4.82 0.25 -30.82
N ARG A 139 -3.57 0.66 -30.61
CA ARG A 139 -2.81 1.62 -31.44
C ARG A 139 -1.36 1.19 -31.58
N GLU A 140 -0.72 1.53 -32.69
CA GLU A 140 0.69 1.22 -32.92
C GLU A 140 1.61 2.13 -32.11
N MET A 141 2.83 1.68 -31.85
CA MET A 141 3.80 2.37 -30.98
C MET A 141 4.15 3.81 -31.40
N HIS A 142 4.07 4.15 -32.69
CA HIS A 142 4.30 5.51 -33.18
C HIS A 142 3.09 6.44 -32.98
N GLU A 143 1.90 5.89 -32.78
CA GLU A 143 0.65 6.64 -32.53
C GLU A 143 0.45 6.93 -31.03
N ILE A 144 1.07 6.13 -30.15
CA ILE A 144 1.03 6.32 -28.70
C ILE A 144 1.80 7.59 -28.30
N GLY A 145 1.12 8.51 -27.61
CA GLY A 145 1.64 9.83 -27.21
C GLY A 145 1.22 10.97 -28.14
N LEU A 146 0.65 10.67 -29.31
CA LEU A 146 0.00 11.65 -30.20
C LEU A 146 -1.52 11.70 -29.99
N THR A 147 -2.05 10.74 -29.23
CA THR A 147 -3.47 10.56 -28.97
C THR A 147 -3.70 10.48 -27.46
N ALA A 148 -4.69 11.23 -26.96
CA ALA A 148 -5.14 11.13 -25.58
C ALA A 148 -5.67 9.71 -25.28
N THR A 149 -5.57 9.26 -24.03
CA THR A 149 -6.10 7.95 -23.60
C THR A 149 -7.55 7.70 -24.00
N ALA A 150 -8.37 8.76 -23.99
CA ALA A 150 -9.77 8.71 -24.42
C ALA A 150 -9.99 8.24 -25.87
N ASN A 151 -8.96 8.26 -26.71
CA ASN A 151 -9.02 7.86 -28.12
C ASN A 151 -8.43 6.47 -28.39
N TRP A 152 -8.09 5.72 -27.33
CA TRP A 152 -7.60 4.35 -27.45
C TRP A 152 -8.71 3.40 -27.88
N LEU A 153 -8.35 2.45 -28.74
CA LEU A 153 -9.28 1.43 -29.24
C LEU A 153 -9.20 0.14 -28.41
N GLY A 154 -8.25 0.05 -27.49
CA GLY A 154 -8.06 -1.11 -26.63
C GLY A 154 -7.87 -0.77 -25.16
N GLN A 155 -8.04 -1.79 -24.32
CA GLN A 155 -8.13 -1.65 -22.86
C GLN A 155 -6.76 -1.60 -22.15
N ASN A 156 -5.67 -1.92 -22.85
CA ASN A 156 -4.32 -1.98 -22.27
C ASN A 156 -4.21 -2.87 -21.01
N ALA A 157 -4.98 -3.97 -20.96
CA ALA A 157 -5.04 -4.85 -19.79
C ALA A 157 -3.67 -5.47 -19.43
N LEU A 158 -2.74 -5.58 -20.39
CA LEU A 158 -1.38 -6.06 -20.10
C LEU A 158 -0.58 -5.04 -19.29
N GLY A 159 -0.72 -3.76 -19.65
CA GLY A 159 -0.15 -2.66 -18.89
C GLY A 159 -0.65 -2.64 -17.45
N GLU A 160 -1.96 -2.81 -17.27
CA GLU A 160 -2.59 -2.93 -15.95
C GLU A 160 -2.05 -4.13 -15.15
N ALA A 161 -2.04 -5.33 -15.76
CA ALA A 161 -1.50 -6.53 -15.13
C ALA A 161 -0.03 -6.36 -14.72
N LEU A 162 0.80 -5.75 -15.57
CA LEU A 162 2.20 -5.45 -15.23
C LEU A 162 2.32 -4.46 -14.07
N MET A 163 1.45 -3.47 -13.97
CA MET A 163 1.44 -2.54 -12.85
C MET A 163 1.01 -3.20 -11.54
N LEU A 164 0.05 -4.15 -11.58
CA LEU A 164 -0.31 -4.98 -10.44
C LEU A 164 0.89 -5.85 -10.01
N ILE A 165 1.51 -6.58 -10.94
CA ILE A 165 2.69 -7.41 -10.62
C ILE A 165 3.86 -6.55 -10.14
N ARG A 166 4.05 -5.35 -10.71
CA ARG A 166 5.07 -4.38 -10.25
C ARG A 166 4.87 -4.03 -8.79
N GLU A 167 3.63 -3.90 -8.35
CA GLU A 167 3.31 -3.62 -6.96
C GLU A 167 3.46 -4.84 -6.05
N GLU A 168 3.15 -6.04 -6.54
CA GLU A 168 3.38 -7.29 -5.80
C GLU A 168 4.87 -7.60 -5.60
N VAL A 169 5.70 -7.36 -6.62
CA VAL A 169 7.14 -7.63 -6.56
C VAL A 169 7.93 -6.42 -6.08
N ARG A 170 7.27 -5.28 -5.87
CA ARG A 170 7.79 -4.22 -5.02
C ARG A 170 7.81 -4.77 -3.62
N THR A 171 8.96 -4.73 -2.99
CA THR A 171 9.09 -5.28 -1.65
C THR A 171 8.29 -4.47 -0.60
N HIS A 172 7.58 -3.40 -0.98
CA HIS A 172 7.24 -2.23 -0.16
C HIS A 172 6.26 -1.27 -0.88
N PRO A 173 5.15 -0.80 -0.26
CA PRO A 173 4.28 0.26 -0.83
C PRO A 173 5.06 1.53 -1.22
N PRO A 174 4.51 2.36 -2.13
CA PRO A 174 5.24 3.40 -2.84
C PRO A 174 6.00 4.37 -1.92
N THR A 175 7.32 4.47 -2.08
CA THR A 175 8.09 5.65 -1.65
C THR A 175 7.49 6.90 -2.32
N PRO A 176 7.05 7.93 -1.57
CA PRO A 176 6.43 9.11 -2.11
C PRO A 176 7.53 9.98 -2.71
N ASN A 177 7.81 9.75 -3.99
CA ASN A 177 8.66 10.63 -4.78
C ASN A 177 7.92 11.26 -5.96
N ASN A 178 6.58 11.27 -5.97
CA ASN A 178 5.80 12.08 -6.94
C ASN A 178 4.33 12.36 -6.58
N LEU A 179 3.85 11.94 -5.40
CA LEU A 179 2.53 12.34 -4.90
C LEU A 179 2.75 12.82 -3.47
N MET A 180 2.66 14.13 -3.25
CA MET A 180 2.59 14.72 -1.92
C MET A 180 1.36 14.13 -1.23
N ARG A 181 1.56 13.10 -0.41
CA ARG A 181 0.47 12.46 0.33
C ARG A 181 0.40 13.07 1.72
N HIS A 182 -0.82 13.31 2.16
CA HIS A 182 -1.13 13.71 3.52
C HIS A 182 -1.23 12.46 4.37
N TYR A 183 -0.53 12.46 5.50
CA TYR A 183 -0.50 11.38 6.47
C TYR A 183 -1.00 11.93 7.80
N VAL A 184 -1.87 11.21 8.49
CA VAL A 184 -2.44 11.68 9.76
C VAL A 184 -1.76 10.95 10.90
N VAL A 185 -1.37 11.69 11.95
CA VAL A 185 -0.86 11.10 13.18
C VAL A 185 -1.97 10.25 13.79
N ALA A 186 -1.84 8.93 13.72
CA ALA A 186 -2.81 8.01 14.27
C ALA A 186 -2.56 7.76 15.75
N GLN A 187 -1.29 7.73 16.17
CA GLN A 187 -0.90 7.49 17.56
C GLN A 187 0.38 8.23 17.94
N ALA A 188 0.40 8.78 19.14
CA ALA A 188 1.60 9.30 19.78
C ALA A 188 2.07 8.35 20.89
N SER A 189 3.38 8.17 21.03
CA SER A 189 4.03 7.43 22.12
C SER A 189 5.07 8.30 22.82
N ALA A 190 5.61 7.85 23.95
CA ALA A 190 6.64 8.60 24.67
C ALA A 190 7.93 8.79 23.86
N GLU A 191 8.26 7.87 22.96
CA GLU A 191 9.53 7.86 22.21
C GLU A 191 9.35 8.40 20.77
N ASP A 192 8.26 8.01 20.11
CA ASP A 192 8.07 8.18 18.66
C ASP A 192 6.64 8.61 18.30
N TYR A 193 6.46 9.13 17.08
CA TYR A 193 5.15 9.29 16.45
C TYR A 193 4.89 8.15 15.47
N VAL A 194 3.68 7.58 15.51
CA VAL A 194 3.23 6.59 14.53
C VAL A 194 2.11 7.21 13.70
N ILE A 195 2.34 7.30 12.40
CA ILE A 195 1.52 8.02 11.44
C ILE A 195 0.88 7.01 10.49
N VAL A 196 -0.38 7.24 10.14
CA VAL A 196 -1.12 6.46 9.15
C VAL A 196 -1.17 7.19 7.83
N ALA A 197 -0.94 6.42 6.76
CA ALA A 197 -1.25 6.87 5.41
C ALA A 197 -2.76 7.12 5.27
N ALA A 198 -3.16 8.38 5.10
CA ALA A 198 -4.52 8.76 4.75
C ALA A 198 -4.73 8.65 3.22
N ALA A 199 -4.28 7.53 2.62
CA ALA A 199 -4.68 7.22 1.26
C ALA A 199 -6.02 6.48 1.35
N PHE A 200 -7.09 7.15 0.92
CA PHE A 200 -8.49 6.72 1.02
C PHE A 200 -8.81 5.40 0.28
N ASP A 201 -7.84 4.81 -0.44
CA ASP A 201 -8.07 3.74 -1.41
C ASP A 201 -7.38 2.40 -1.07
N HIS A 202 -6.64 2.29 0.04
CA HIS A 202 -5.88 1.07 0.40
C HIS A 202 -5.91 0.75 1.91
N GLU A 203 -5.56 -0.48 2.28
CA GLU A 203 -5.32 -0.85 3.69
C GLU A 203 -4.31 0.11 4.34
N PRO A 204 -4.55 0.55 5.59
CA PRO A 204 -3.65 1.47 6.25
C PRO A 204 -2.30 0.80 6.50
N PHE A 205 -1.23 1.57 6.31
CA PHE A 205 0.10 1.20 6.77
C PHE A 205 0.70 2.30 7.64
N PHE A 206 1.63 1.91 8.50
CA PHE A 206 2.09 2.72 9.62
C PHE A 206 3.56 3.14 9.46
N ILE A 207 3.79 4.44 9.38
CA ILE A 207 5.10 5.07 9.23
C ILE A 207 5.51 5.69 10.56
N ARG A 208 6.73 5.43 11.02
CA ARG A 208 7.32 6.18 12.12
C ARG A 208 7.94 7.48 11.63
N VAL A 209 7.71 8.56 12.38
CA VAL A 209 8.48 9.80 12.26
C VAL A 209 9.27 10.04 13.54
N GLY A 210 10.58 10.22 13.38
CA GLY A 210 11.50 10.59 14.45
C GLY A 210 11.47 12.08 14.76
N ASN A 211 11.87 12.45 15.98
CA ASN A 211 11.90 13.86 16.42
C ASN A 211 12.91 14.71 15.66
N ASP A 212 14.02 14.11 15.25
CA ASP A 212 15.07 14.71 14.43
C ASP A 212 14.52 15.25 13.10
N MET A 213 13.57 14.55 12.49
CA MET A 213 12.93 14.95 11.23
C MET A 213 11.96 16.13 11.38
N LEU A 214 11.57 16.45 12.61
CA LEU A 214 10.69 17.58 12.91
C LEU A 214 11.48 18.84 13.27
N GLN A 215 12.78 18.72 13.51
CA GLN A 215 13.65 19.86 13.79
C GLN A 215 13.73 20.77 12.56
N GLY A 216 13.62 22.08 12.77
CA GLY A 216 13.66 23.06 11.69
C GLY A 216 12.31 23.34 11.00
N LEU A 217 11.24 22.59 11.32
CA LEU A 217 9.89 22.88 10.81
C LEU A 217 9.15 24.00 11.56
N GLY A 218 9.77 24.59 12.59
CA GLY A 218 9.20 25.71 13.33
C GLY A 218 7.92 25.39 14.11
N LEU A 219 7.76 24.13 14.53
CA LEU A 219 6.56 23.69 15.26
C LEU A 219 6.42 24.42 16.59
N GLN A 220 5.22 24.93 16.86
CA GLN A 220 4.88 25.60 18.13
C GLN A 220 4.61 24.61 19.27
N ARG A 221 4.31 23.36 18.94
CA ARG A 221 4.05 22.27 19.88
C ARG A 221 4.49 20.92 19.31
N ASN A 222 4.60 19.94 20.19
CA ASN A 222 4.69 18.53 19.79
C ASN A 222 3.49 18.16 18.90
N LEU A 223 3.73 17.24 17.96
CA LEU A 223 2.64 16.67 17.19
C LEU A 223 1.69 15.92 18.14
N ALA A 224 0.44 15.89 17.74
CA ALA A 224 -0.62 15.19 18.43
C ALA A 224 -1.42 14.37 17.41
N VAL A 225 -2.19 13.42 17.92
CA VAL A 225 -3.12 12.63 17.12
C VAL A 225 -4.03 13.57 16.32
N GLY A 226 -4.23 13.28 15.02
CA GLY A 226 -4.99 14.14 14.11
C GLY A 226 -4.20 15.21 13.36
N ASP A 227 -2.98 15.55 13.79
CA ASP A 227 -2.11 16.41 12.98
C ASP A 227 -1.78 15.73 11.65
N THR A 228 -1.62 16.54 10.60
CA THR A 228 -1.35 16.05 9.24
C THR A 228 0.06 16.39 8.81
N LEU A 229 0.75 15.45 8.16
CA LEU A 229 2.11 15.58 7.67
C LEU A 229 2.17 15.32 6.17
N VAL A 230 3.05 16.02 5.49
CA VAL A 230 3.49 15.67 4.13
C VAL A 230 4.86 15.00 4.23
N ILE A 231 4.89 13.69 3.98
CA ILE A 231 6.11 12.87 4.06
C ILE A 231 6.69 12.72 2.66
N VAL A 232 7.97 13.07 2.49
CA VAL A 232 8.72 12.94 1.24
C VAL A 232 9.75 11.83 1.44
N GLY A 233 9.38 10.64 1.01
CA GLY A 233 10.15 9.42 1.25
C GLY A 233 9.91 8.74 2.60
N TYR A 234 9.92 7.41 2.59
CA TYR A 234 10.03 6.55 3.76
C TYR A 234 10.68 5.24 3.32
N TYR A 235 11.39 4.55 4.20
CA TYR A 235 11.88 3.20 3.96
C TYR A 235 11.16 2.23 4.86
N TRP A 236 11.02 1.00 4.40
CA TRP A 236 10.33 -0.03 5.17
C TRP A 236 11.29 -0.78 6.07
N ARG A 237 10.73 -1.30 7.16
CA ARG A 237 11.47 -2.16 8.09
C ARG A 237 11.55 -3.56 7.51
N ALA A 238 12.75 -4.12 7.48
CA ALA A 238 12.95 -5.52 7.13
C ALA A 238 12.09 -6.44 8.03
N ALA A 239 11.47 -7.47 7.43
CA ALA A 239 10.65 -8.49 8.10
C ALA A 239 9.24 -8.07 8.61
N PHE A 240 8.72 -6.90 8.22
CA PHE A 240 7.33 -6.48 8.53
C PHE A 240 6.46 -6.42 7.26
N GLU A 241 6.09 -7.58 6.71
CA GLU A 241 5.40 -7.70 5.41
C GLU A 241 3.90 -8.09 5.48
N ARG A 242 3.23 -8.04 6.64
CA ARG A 242 1.78 -8.40 6.71
C ARG A 242 0.95 -7.54 7.67
N VAL A 243 -0.05 -6.86 7.13
CA VAL A 243 -1.31 -6.51 7.82
C VAL A 243 -2.15 -7.79 7.88
N ALA A 244 -2.90 -8.04 8.96
CA ALA A 244 -3.57 -9.32 9.20
C ALA A 244 -4.55 -9.69 8.06
N GLN A 245 -4.60 -10.99 7.74
CA GLN A 245 -5.62 -11.54 6.83
C GLN A 245 -7.01 -11.46 7.49
N ILE A 246 -8.00 -11.00 6.72
CA ILE A 246 -9.41 -11.02 7.09
C ILE A 246 -9.83 -12.45 7.43
N GLY A 247 -10.43 -12.67 8.61
CA GLY A 247 -11.02 -13.95 9.03
C GLY A 247 -10.17 -14.84 9.94
N HIS A 248 -9.00 -14.40 10.39
CA HIS A 248 -8.22 -15.11 11.42
C HIS A 248 -8.57 -14.62 12.84
N PRO A 249 -8.76 -15.50 13.85
CA PRO A 249 -9.18 -15.12 15.22
C PRO A 249 -8.10 -14.38 16.05
N THR A 250 -7.01 -13.93 15.44
CA THR A 250 -5.93 -13.20 16.10
C THR A 250 -6.03 -11.72 15.78
N LEU A 251 -5.75 -10.87 16.78
CA LEU A 251 -5.68 -9.40 16.66
C LEU A 251 -4.96 -8.97 15.36
N PRO A 252 -5.30 -7.80 14.81
CA PRO A 252 -4.63 -7.29 13.62
C PRO A 252 -3.12 -7.16 13.87
N GLY A 253 -2.29 -7.64 12.92
CA GLY A 253 -0.83 -7.67 13.05
C GLY A 253 -0.17 -6.29 13.17
N TRP A 254 -0.95 -5.22 12.97
CA TRP A 254 -0.54 -3.84 13.14
C TRP A 254 -0.75 -3.30 14.56
N LEU A 255 -1.34 -4.07 15.49
CA LEU A 255 -1.58 -3.64 16.87
C LEU A 255 -1.05 -4.67 17.86
N HIS A 256 -0.21 -4.24 18.80
CA HIS A 256 0.28 -5.07 19.88
C HIS A 256 0.19 -4.32 21.21
N GLN A 257 -0.57 -4.85 22.17
CA GLN A 257 -0.76 -4.23 23.50
C GLN A 257 -1.18 -2.75 23.45
N GLY A 258 -2.06 -2.40 22.51
CA GLY A 258 -2.53 -1.03 22.30
C GLY A 258 -1.52 -0.12 21.59
N GLN A 259 -0.33 -0.60 21.23
CA GLN A 259 0.64 0.14 20.42
C GLN A 259 0.56 -0.27 18.97
N ILE A 260 0.52 0.72 18.09
CA ILE A 260 0.55 0.53 16.65
C ILE A 260 1.97 0.10 16.25
N VAL A 261 2.04 -1.02 15.54
CA VAL A 261 3.26 -1.61 15.05
C VAL A 261 3.67 -0.93 13.75
N ARG A 262 4.71 -0.09 13.83
CA ARG A 262 5.30 0.59 12.68
C ARG A 262 5.85 -0.41 11.65
N GLN A 263 5.57 -0.16 10.37
CA GLN A 263 6.04 -0.98 9.25
C GLN A 263 7.10 -0.22 8.42
N ALA A 264 7.09 1.10 8.47
CA ALA A 264 8.02 1.97 7.77
C ALA A 264 8.57 3.08 8.67
N GLU A 265 9.57 3.77 8.15
CA GLU A 265 10.38 4.81 8.77
C GLU A 265 10.47 5.97 7.79
N ALA A 266 9.99 7.15 8.17
CA ALA A 266 10.05 8.33 7.31
C ALA A 266 11.49 8.68 6.95
N GLN A 267 11.69 9.27 5.77
CA GLN A 267 12.98 9.82 5.36
C GLN A 267 13.03 11.32 5.57
N SER A 268 11.96 12.02 5.20
CA SER A 268 11.83 13.45 5.45
C SER A 268 10.37 13.88 5.56
N VAL A 269 10.15 14.95 6.33
CA VAL A 269 8.86 15.63 6.46
C VAL A 269 9.00 16.99 5.79
N GLN A 270 8.14 17.28 4.83
CA GLN A 270 8.15 18.55 4.11
C GLN A 270 7.33 19.63 4.81
N SER A 271 6.15 19.27 5.32
CA SER A 271 5.27 20.21 6.02
C SER A 271 4.36 19.50 7.01
N VAL A 272 3.85 20.29 7.95
CA VAL A 272 2.92 19.86 8.98
C VAL A 272 1.74 20.84 8.99
N VAL A 273 0.53 20.31 9.10
CA VAL A 273 -0.70 21.05 9.36
C VAL A 273 -1.22 20.59 10.71
N LEU A 274 -1.26 21.51 11.67
CA LEU A 274 -1.76 21.23 13.00
C LEU A 274 -3.29 21.17 12.97
N VAL A 275 -3.86 20.14 13.60
CA VAL A 275 -5.31 20.04 13.75
C VAL A 275 -5.82 21.19 14.63
N PRO A 276 -6.94 21.85 14.26
CA PRO A 276 -7.60 22.78 15.15
C PRO A 276 -7.96 22.10 16.48
N SER A 277 -7.80 22.84 17.56
CA SER A 277 -8.11 22.33 18.90
C SER A 277 -8.86 23.38 19.71
N PHE A 278 -9.60 22.92 20.70
CA PHE A 278 -10.25 23.76 21.70
C PHE A 278 -10.11 23.12 23.08
N ILE A 279 -10.28 23.91 24.13
CA ILE A 279 -10.09 23.46 25.50
C ILE A 279 -11.37 22.80 26.01
N MET A 280 -11.23 21.65 26.66
CA MET A 280 -12.30 20.95 27.34
C MET A 280 -11.82 20.40 28.69
N PRO A 281 -12.63 20.52 29.76
CA PRO A 281 -12.29 19.91 31.04
C PRO A 281 -12.32 18.38 30.95
N GLY A 282 -11.38 17.74 31.63
CA GLY A 282 -11.33 16.30 31.81
C GLY A 282 -10.93 15.90 33.22
N VAL A 283 -10.98 14.61 33.50
CA VAL A 283 -10.61 14.03 34.80
C VAL A 283 -9.58 12.93 34.61
N VAL A 284 -8.47 13.00 35.34
CA VAL A 284 -7.47 11.92 35.36
C VAL A 284 -8.08 10.67 35.98
N ARG A 285 -8.09 9.56 35.25
CA ARG A 285 -8.63 8.26 35.68
C ARG A 285 -7.55 7.24 36.05
N ALA A 286 -6.39 7.32 35.42
CA ALA A 286 -5.26 6.46 35.76
C ALA A 286 -3.95 7.12 35.33
N ILE A 287 -2.86 6.78 36.04
CA ILE A 287 -1.51 7.19 35.69
C ILE A 287 -0.69 5.93 35.42
N ASN A 288 -0.33 5.72 34.16
CA ASN A 288 0.41 4.54 33.73
C ASN A 288 1.91 4.85 33.80
N ASN A 289 2.61 4.06 34.61
CA ASN A 289 4.03 4.20 34.83
C ASN A 289 4.82 3.12 34.10
N GLY A 290 5.95 3.49 33.52
CA GLY A 290 6.95 2.57 32.98
C GLY A 290 8.29 2.71 33.71
N ARG A 291 9.33 2.13 33.10
CA ARG A 291 10.71 2.23 33.59
C ARG A 291 11.63 2.70 32.48
N TYR A 292 12.49 3.67 32.78
CA TYR A 292 13.57 4.09 31.89
C TYR A 292 14.86 4.19 32.69
N GLN A 293 15.91 3.49 32.24
CA GLN A 293 17.21 3.40 32.95
C GLN A 293 17.08 3.08 34.45
N GLY A 294 16.08 2.27 34.83
CA GLY A 294 15.83 1.88 36.22
C GLY A 294 14.93 2.84 37.03
N HIS A 295 14.63 4.03 36.52
CA HIS A 295 13.73 4.99 37.18
C HIS A 295 12.29 4.82 36.74
N ARG A 296 11.35 4.98 37.68
CA ARG A 296 9.90 4.98 37.39
C ARG A 296 9.54 6.30 36.71
N ILE A 297 8.93 6.21 35.53
CA ILE A 297 8.49 7.39 34.78
C ILE A 297 7.02 7.25 34.41
N VAL A 298 6.30 8.36 34.38
CA VAL A 298 4.94 8.37 33.81
C VAL A 298 5.06 8.22 32.30
N CYS A 299 4.42 7.21 31.72
CA CYS A 299 4.43 6.94 30.29
C CYS A 299 3.16 7.46 29.60
N SER A 300 2.03 7.39 30.30
CA SER A 300 0.75 7.90 29.82
C SER A 300 -0.22 8.10 30.99
N ILE A 301 -1.30 8.84 30.74
CA ILE A 301 -2.44 8.94 31.64
C ILE A 301 -3.71 8.53 30.91
N ASN A 302 -4.68 7.99 31.63
CA ASN A 302 -6.04 7.87 31.12
C ASN A 302 -6.84 9.07 31.61
N VAL A 303 -7.52 9.77 30.70
CA VAL A 303 -8.37 10.92 30.98
C VAL A 303 -9.79 10.63 30.53
N LEU A 304 -10.77 10.96 31.38
CA LEU A 304 -12.17 11.00 30.99
C LEU A 304 -12.47 12.40 30.44
N VAL A 305 -12.87 12.47 29.17
CA VAL A 305 -13.27 13.72 28.50
C VAL A 305 -14.46 13.41 27.58
N ASN A 306 -15.46 14.29 27.55
CA ASN A 306 -16.70 14.10 26.79
C ASN A 306 -17.34 12.70 26.95
N GLY A 307 -17.38 12.19 28.19
CA GLY A 307 -17.97 10.88 28.50
C GLY A 307 -17.16 9.65 28.08
N ARG A 308 -15.96 9.81 27.50
CA ARG A 308 -15.11 8.70 27.06
C ARG A 308 -13.72 8.75 27.69
N VAL A 309 -13.15 7.57 27.93
CA VAL A 309 -11.79 7.44 28.48
C VAL A 309 -10.80 7.28 27.34
N HIS A 310 -9.84 8.20 27.30
CA HIS A 310 -8.73 8.22 26.36
C HIS A 310 -7.40 8.10 27.09
N THR A 311 -6.36 7.68 26.40
CA THR A 311 -4.99 7.62 26.92
C THR A 311 -4.16 8.70 26.23
N LEU A 312 -3.61 9.59 27.03
CA LEU A 312 -2.71 10.65 26.59
C LEU A 312 -1.26 10.24 26.89
N ALA A 313 -0.34 10.39 25.93
CA ALA A 313 1.06 9.99 26.09
C ALA A 313 1.89 11.05 26.83
N LYS A 314 2.97 10.63 27.53
CA LYS A 314 3.87 11.51 28.32
C LYS A 314 4.22 12.81 27.58
N ARG A 315 4.58 12.69 26.30
CA ARG A 315 5.04 13.80 25.46
C ARG A 315 4.02 14.93 25.29
N ASN A 316 2.75 14.64 25.53
CA ASN A 316 1.64 15.57 25.37
C ASN A 316 1.16 16.13 26.72
N MET A 317 1.91 15.91 27.81
CA MET A 317 1.54 16.40 29.14
C MET A 317 2.40 17.57 29.64
N GLY A 318 3.60 17.79 29.09
CA GLY A 318 4.57 18.73 29.66
C GLY A 318 5.28 18.16 30.90
N GLU A 319 6.57 18.45 31.07
CA GLU A 319 7.38 17.85 32.15
C GLU A 319 6.89 18.24 33.54
N ASP A 320 6.61 19.53 33.76
CA ASP A 320 6.17 20.05 35.07
C ASP A 320 4.82 19.47 35.52
N VAL A 321 3.92 19.21 34.57
CA VAL A 321 2.59 18.67 34.87
C VAL A 321 2.70 17.22 35.34
N ILE A 322 3.59 16.43 34.72
CA ILE A 322 3.74 15.00 35.00
C ILE A 322 4.08 14.71 36.45
N GLU A 323 4.90 15.55 37.10
CA GLU A 323 5.35 15.33 38.47
C GLU A 323 4.25 15.55 39.52
N HIS A 324 3.19 16.27 39.15
CA HIS A 324 2.17 16.75 40.09
C HIS A 324 0.77 16.17 39.80
N LEU A 325 0.64 15.25 38.84
CA LEU A 325 -0.66 14.68 38.48
C LEU A 325 -1.14 13.64 39.49
N GLU A 326 -2.42 13.73 39.86
CA GLU A 326 -3.11 12.77 40.73
C GLU A 326 -4.34 12.14 40.06
N VAL A 327 -4.67 10.90 40.43
CA VAL A 327 -5.90 10.26 39.98
C VAL A 327 -7.11 10.97 40.60
N GLY A 328 -8.08 11.35 39.79
CA GLY A 328 -9.25 12.13 40.18
C GLY A 328 -9.08 13.64 39.97
N GLN A 329 -7.88 14.11 39.64
CA GLN A 329 -7.62 15.52 39.36
C GLN A 329 -8.38 16.01 38.13
N ASN A 330 -8.98 17.20 38.25
CA ASN A 330 -9.55 17.92 37.11
C ASN A 330 -8.41 18.59 36.33
N VAL A 331 -8.45 18.45 35.00
CA VAL A 331 -7.44 18.98 34.09
C VAL A 331 -8.11 19.68 32.91
N GLN A 332 -7.43 20.66 32.32
CA GLN A 332 -7.83 21.24 31.05
C GLN A 332 -7.07 20.55 29.91
N LEU A 333 -7.80 20.10 28.91
CA LEU A 333 -7.26 19.37 27.77
C LEU A 333 -7.54 20.17 26.50
N HIS A 334 -6.52 20.36 25.67
CA HIS A 334 -6.77 20.63 24.27
C HIS A 334 -7.28 19.36 23.62
N VAL A 335 -8.43 19.46 22.95
CA VAL A 335 -9.07 18.36 22.24
C VAL A 335 -9.29 18.73 20.78
N MET A 336 -9.31 17.73 19.90
CA MET A 336 -9.85 17.86 18.54
C MET A 336 -11.22 17.19 18.45
N GLU A 337 -12.05 17.63 17.52
CA GLU A 337 -13.21 16.87 17.07
C GLU A 337 -12.76 15.72 16.16
N VAL A 338 -13.30 14.52 16.39
CA VAL A 338 -12.99 13.35 15.57
C VAL A 338 -13.94 13.31 14.38
N PRO A 339 -13.45 13.35 13.12
CA PRO A 339 -14.32 13.38 11.96
C PRO A 339 -15.25 12.17 11.89
N ALA A 340 -16.46 12.37 11.35
CA ALA A 340 -17.42 11.29 11.18
C ALA A 340 -16.86 10.14 10.34
N GLY A 341 -17.21 8.90 10.71
CA GLY A 341 -16.76 7.69 10.04
C GLY A 341 -15.35 7.23 10.43
N TRP A 342 -14.55 8.05 11.11
CA TRP A 342 -13.24 7.64 11.61
C TRP A 342 -13.39 6.66 12.76
N TRP A 343 -12.48 5.71 12.81
CA TRP A 343 -12.39 4.79 13.92
C TRP A 343 -11.55 5.37 15.04
N CYS A 344 -11.99 5.18 16.28
CA CYS A 344 -11.36 5.73 17.45
C CYS A 344 -11.19 4.63 18.51
N ALA A 345 -10.03 4.63 19.15
CA ALA A 345 -9.72 3.82 20.32
C ALA A 345 -9.28 4.74 21.47
N ARG A 346 -8.86 4.14 22.59
CA ARG A 346 -8.37 4.93 23.73
C ARG A 346 -7.18 5.81 23.36
N ASN A 347 -6.29 5.34 22.49
CA ASN A 347 -4.98 5.96 22.25
C ASN A 347 -4.61 6.09 20.78
N TYR A 348 -5.56 5.89 19.86
CA TYR A 348 -5.36 6.13 18.44
C TYR A 348 -6.66 6.47 17.71
N ILE A 349 -6.51 7.08 16.54
CA ILE A 349 -7.58 7.23 15.54
C ILE A 349 -7.13 6.61 14.22
N LEU A 350 -8.09 6.14 13.41
CA LEU A 350 -7.84 5.56 12.09
C LEU A 350 -8.89 6.06 11.09
N PRO A 351 -8.54 6.22 9.81
CA PRO A 351 -9.48 6.62 8.77
C PRO A 351 -10.55 5.55 8.55
N PRO A 352 -11.71 5.91 7.95
CA PRO A 352 -12.87 5.02 7.83
C PRO A 352 -12.63 3.68 7.11
N ASN A 353 -11.65 3.66 6.20
CA ASN A 353 -11.28 2.50 5.37
C ASN A 353 -10.32 1.51 6.07
N ALA A 354 -9.91 1.78 7.31
CA ALA A 354 -9.17 0.82 8.10
C ALA A 354 -10.10 -0.34 8.52
N LEU A 355 -9.91 -1.54 7.97
CA LEU A 355 -10.58 -2.76 8.46
C LEU A 355 -10.16 -3.03 9.91
N LEU A 356 -11.08 -2.82 10.86
CA LEU A 356 -10.83 -3.05 12.28
C LEU A 356 -11.51 -4.32 12.78
N GLY A 357 -10.82 -5.02 13.67
CA GLY A 357 -11.24 -6.30 14.25
C GLY A 357 -10.71 -6.53 15.65
N THR A 358 -10.38 -5.48 16.41
CA THR A 358 -9.88 -5.64 17.79
C THR A 358 -11.01 -5.67 18.82
N GLY A 359 -12.17 -5.11 18.48
CA GLY A 359 -13.30 -4.93 19.41
C GLY A 359 -13.09 -3.82 20.44
N MET A 360 -11.97 -3.09 20.38
CA MET A 360 -11.66 -1.97 21.27
C MET A 360 -12.08 -0.61 20.68
N GLU A 361 -12.34 -0.56 19.37
CA GLU A 361 -12.64 0.68 18.66
C GLU A 361 -14.14 0.93 18.49
N TRP A 362 -14.48 2.21 18.36
CA TRP A 362 -15.80 2.65 17.92
C TRP A 362 -15.66 3.61 16.73
N GLN A 363 -16.71 3.71 15.93
CA GLN A 363 -16.75 4.67 14.83
C GLN A 363 -17.34 6.00 15.33
N SER A 364 -16.71 7.12 14.99
CA SER A 364 -17.19 8.47 15.29
C SER A 364 -18.40 8.82 14.44
N ASN A 365 -19.40 9.48 15.05
CA ASN A 365 -20.58 9.99 14.34
C ASN A 365 -20.47 11.50 14.04
N GLY A 366 -19.34 12.15 14.37
CA GLY A 366 -19.12 13.58 14.12
C GLY A 366 -19.52 14.48 15.29
N GLY A 367 -19.19 14.08 16.52
CA GLY A 367 -19.31 14.94 17.72
C GLY A 367 -18.44 14.46 18.90
N GLU A 368 -17.73 13.35 18.73
CA GLU A 368 -16.73 12.86 19.65
C GLU A 368 -15.46 13.72 19.62
N VAL A 369 -14.74 13.74 20.74
CA VAL A 369 -13.47 14.45 20.84
C VAL A 369 -12.33 13.51 21.17
N PHE A 370 -11.11 13.90 20.84
CA PHE A 370 -9.89 13.19 21.19
C PHE A 370 -8.91 14.16 21.88
N PRO A 371 -8.37 13.81 23.06
CA PRO A 371 -7.43 14.69 23.76
C PRO A 371 -6.07 14.69 23.06
N LEU A 372 -5.53 15.90 22.90
CA LEU A 372 -4.29 16.15 22.18
C LEU A 372 -3.12 16.46 23.12
N TRP A 373 -3.31 17.36 24.09
CA TRP A 373 -2.35 17.67 25.14
C TRP A 373 -3.02 18.32 26.35
N LEU A 374 -2.32 18.33 27.50
CA LEU A 374 -2.71 19.09 28.69
C LEU A 374 -2.34 20.57 28.51
N GLU A 375 -3.25 21.44 28.89
CA GLU A 375 -2.96 22.87 29.05
C GLU A 375 -2.19 23.09 30.38
N ILE A 376 -1.22 24.00 30.35
CA ILE A 376 -0.34 24.36 31.49
C ILE A 376 -0.94 25.56 32.22
#